data_AF-A0A0C2WB20-F1
#
_entry.id   AF-A0A0C2WB20-F1
#
_cell.length_a   1.000
_cell.length_b   1.000
_cell.length_c   1.000
_cell.angle_alpha   90.00
_cell.angle_beta   90.00
_cell.angle_gamma   90.00
#
_symmetry.space_group_name_H-M   'P 1'
#
loop_
_entity.id
_entity.type
_entity.pdbx_description
1 polymer ?
#
loop_
_entity_poly.entity_id
_entity_poly.type
_entity_poly.pdbx_seq_one_letter_code
_entity_poly.pdbx_strand_id
1 'polypeptide(L)'
;YTEEVTDFDFYIDVHPLLPISFTGPVHWSVSDSAPVYRGRMVREIELPSGGGKREATWSESRQYDKWRSERVTQGLPPWIPRDNSNQFRDVGSAVALRSSKTLRQWADEYCASPKLLKEFVYEKVLYGWNMKQFEEAVRATISSTYRRDGSITISFDIKNSKVYVRPQNILSRILSNELLKILLTIFFIYWPFIWLYKRFYAGGRWKVCGGAYSFRREVTEDGPETMGKKKKRWSVFKKANGWRNGATVSSIM
;
A
#
# COMPACT_ATOMS: atom_id res chain seq x y z
N TYR A 1 -7.54 -15.39 -43.89
CA TYR A 1 -8.48 -14.63 -43.04
C TYR A 1 -8.59 -15.42 -41.75
N THR A 2 -8.27 -14.79 -40.62
CA THR A 2 -8.19 -15.45 -39.31
C THR A 2 -9.14 -14.67 -38.40
N GLU A 3 -10.24 -15.30 -37.97
CA GLU A 3 -11.20 -14.69 -37.04
C GLU A 3 -10.82 -15.09 -35.62
N GLU A 4 -10.63 -14.10 -34.74
CA GLU A 4 -10.55 -14.35 -33.30
C GLU A 4 -11.98 -14.34 -32.74
N VAL A 5 -12.43 -15.47 -32.21
CA VAL A 5 -13.75 -15.62 -31.58
C VAL A 5 -13.57 -15.73 -30.07
N THR A 6 -14.13 -14.78 -29.32
CA THR A 6 -14.10 -14.76 -27.85
C THR A 6 -15.15 -15.72 -27.28
N ASP A 7 -14.70 -16.78 -26.61
CA ASP A 7 -15.62 -17.73 -25.95
C ASP A 7 -16.26 -17.14 -24.68
N PHE A 8 -15.47 -16.45 -23.85
CA PHE A 8 -15.93 -15.83 -22.61
C PHE A 8 -15.11 -14.59 -22.25
N ASP A 9 -15.79 -13.57 -21.72
CA ASP A 9 -15.19 -12.35 -21.17
C ASP A 9 -15.96 -11.98 -19.89
N PHE A 10 -15.25 -11.86 -18.77
CA PHE A 10 -15.83 -11.51 -17.48
C PHE A 10 -14.85 -10.73 -16.63
N TYR A 11 -15.39 -9.96 -15.69
CA TYR A 11 -14.61 -9.21 -14.70
C TYR A 11 -15.00 -9.66 -13.29
N ILE A 12 -14.01 -9.73 -12.40
CA ILE A 12 -14.21 -9.98 -10.98
C ILE A 12 -13.78 -8.74 -10.22
N ASP A 13 -14.74 -8.05 -9.62
CA ASP A 13 -14.45 -6.92 -8.75
C ASP A 13 -14.05 -7.45 -7.37
N VAL A 14 -12.75 -7.33 -7.06
CA VAL A 14 -12.21 -7.69 -5.75
C VAL A 14 -12.10 -6.42 -4.90
N HIS A 15 -12.95 -6.32 -3.88
CA HIS A 15 -12.84 -5.27 -2.88
C HIS A 15 -12.20 -5.84 -1.61
N PRO A 16 -11.19 -5.17 -1.02
CA PRO A 16 -10.75 -5.52 0.31
C PRO A 16 -11.94 -5.33 1.24
N LEU A 17 -12.38 -6.42 1.90
CA LEU A 17 -13.41 -6.35 2.93
C LEU A 17 -12.93 -5.31 3.95
N LEU A 18 -13.73 -4.27 4.17
CA LEU A 18 -13.46 -3.34 5.27
C LEU A 18 -13.38 -4.21 6.52
N PRO A 19 -12.24 -4.21 7.24
CA PRO A 19 -12.14 -5.03 8.44
C PRO A 19 -13.28 -4.63 9.37
N ILE A 20 -14.07 -5.64 9.78
CA ILE A 20 -15.16 -5.50 10.74
C ILE A 20 -14.62 -4.97 12.09
N SER A 21 -13.30 -5.05 12.29
CA SER A 21 -12.54 -4.38 13.34
C SER A 21 -12.12 -2.98 12.89
N PHE A 22 -12.44 -1.97 13.70
CA PHE A 22 -12.25 -0.51 13.57
C PHE A 22 -10.87 0.03 13.12
N THR A 23 -9.92 -0.80 12.72
CA THR A 23 -8.61 -0.40 12.22
C THR A 23 -8.70 -0.19 10.71
N GLY A 24 -8.87 1.05 10.27
CA GLY A 24 -8.88 1.42 8.84
C GLY A 24 -7.57 1.08 8.08
N PRO A 25 -7.35 1.65 6.88
CA PRO A 25 -6.15 1.35 6.11
C PRO A 25 -4.87 1.65 6.89
N VAL A 26 -3.81 0.87 6.64
CA VAL A 26 -2.49 1.18 7.17
C VAL A 26 -1.97 2.43 6.49
N HIS A 27 -1.95 3.53 7.23
CA HIS A 27 -1.41 4.79 6.79
C HIS A 27 0.11 4.69 6.68
N TRP A 28 0.65 5.08 5.53
CA TRP A 28 2.08 5.00 5.26
C TRP A 28 2.63 6.33 4.73
N SER A 29 3.90 6.57 5.04
CA SER A 29 4.66 7.71 4.52
C SER A 29 5.94 7.23 3.85
N VAL A 30 6.33 7.92 2.80
CA VAL A 30 7.54 7.66 2.03
C VAL A 30 8.77 8.02 2.85
N SER A 31 9.81 7.17 2.85
CA SER A 31 11.07 7.47 3.53
C SER A 31 11.71 8.76 3.00
N ASP A 32 12.43 9.48 3.85
CA ASP A 32 13.04 10.77 3.48
C ASP A 32 14.09 10.62 2.37
N SER A 33 14.76 9.48 2.31
CA SER A 33 15.71 9.09 1.27
C SER A 33 15.09 8.83 -0.12
N ALA A 34 13.77 8.65 -0.21
CA ALA A 34 13.13 8.27 -1.46
C ALA A 34 12.76 9.50 -2.30
N PRO A 35 13.01 9.48 -3.62
CA PRO A 35 12.77 10.60 -4.52
C PRO A 35 11.28 10.78 -4.81
N VAL A 36 10.63 11.71 -4.11
CA VAL A 36 9.20 12.01 -4.27
C VAL A 36 8.93 13.49 -4.27
N TYR A 37 7.74 13.90 -4.72
CA TYR A 37 7.36 15.32 -4.69
C TYR A 37 7.06 15.74 -3.25
N ARG A 38 7.83 16.70 -2.71
CA ARG A 38 7.71 17.23 -1.33
C ARG A 38 7.43 18.74 -1.31
N GLY A 39 6.74 19.24 -2.35
CA GLY A 39 6.25 20.62 -2.44
C GLY A 39 6.73 21.39 -3.66
N ARG A 40 7.80 20.97 -4.33
CA ARG A 40 8.17 21.49 -5.66
C ARG A 40 7.59 20.61 -6.78
N MET A 41 7.66 21.12 -8.01
CA MET A 41 7.32 20.35 -9.22
C MET A 41 8.47 19.43 -9.68
N VAL A 42 9.40 19.12 -8.77
CA VAL A 42 10.51 18.18 -8.96
C VAL A 42 10.49 17.13 -7.85
N ARG A 43 11.12 15.98 -8.09
CA ARG A 43 11.26 14.96 -7.04
C ARG A 43 12.41 15.38 -6.13
N GLU A 44 12.15 15.33 -4.84
CA GLU A 44 13.05 15.79 -3.79
C GLU A 44 13.34 14.64 -2.83
N ILE A 45 14.56 14.68 -2.30
CA ILE A 45 15.04 13.79 -1.24
C ILE A 45 15.31 14.69 -0.02
N GLU A 46 14.77 14.32 1.14
CA GLU A 46 15.06 14.99 2.40
C GLU A 46 16.37 14.41 2.96
N LEU A 47 17.34 15.29 3.21
CA LEU A 47 18.61 14.91 3.78
C LEU A 47 18.43 14.58 5.27
N PRO A 48 19.14 13.57 5.78
CA PRO A 48 19.10 13.24 7.20
C PRO A 48 19.53 14.43 8.06
N SER A 49 19.05 14.47 9.31
CA SER A 49 19.43 15.46 10.33
C SER A 49 19.11 16.92 10.00
N GLY A 50 18.06 17.16 9.20
CA GLY A 50 17.61 18.53 8.90
C GLY A 50 18.47 19.26 7.87
N GLY A 51 19.30 18.55 7.10
CA GLY A 51 20.14 19.12 6.04
C GLY A 51 19.39 19.71 4.83
N GLY A 52 18.07 19.90 4.94
CA GLY A 52 17.22 20.45 3.89
C GLY A 52 16.76 19.42 2.84
N LYS A 53 16.32 19.94 1.70
CA LYS A 53 15.81 19.16 0.57
C LYS A 53 16.77 19.31 -0.61
N ARG A 54 17.12 18.19 -1.26
CA ARG A 54 17.84 18.20 -2.54
C ARG A 54 16.95 17.66 -3.66
N GLU A 55 17.19 18.13 -4.88
CA GLU A 55 16.57 17.51 -6.06
C GLU A 55 17.15 16.11 -6.29
N ALA A 56 16.28 15.18 -6.68
CA ALA A 56 16.67 13.82 -7.02
C ALA A 56 17.29 13.78 -8.41
N THR A 57 18.36 13.02 -8.56
CA THR A 57 18.97 12.77 -9.86
C THR A 57 18.04 11.91 -10.72
N TRP A 58 18.16 12.03 -12.04
CA TRP A 58 17.38 11.22 -12.98
C TRP A 58 17.55 9.71 -12.76
N SER A 59 18.78 9.25 -12.50
CA SER A 59 19.07 7.83 -12.21
C SER A 59 18.34 7.35 -10.95
N GLU A 60 18.35 8.13 -9.87
CA GLU A 60 17.66 7.81 -8.61
C GLU A 60 16.15 7.70 -8.82
N SER A 61 15.59 8.65 -9.58
CA SER A 61 14.15 8.65 -9.91
C SER A 61 13.76 7.41 -10.73
N ARG A 62 14.59 7.03 -11.72
CA ARG A 62 14.36 5.84 -12.55
C ARG A 62 14.46 4.54 -11.76
N GLN A 63 15.44 4.44 -10.88
CA GLN A 63 15.61 3.28 -9.99
C GLN A 63 14.42 3.14 -9.03
N TYR A 64 13.96 4.26 -8.47
CA TYR A 64 12.77 4.28 -7.61
C TYR A 64 11.50 3.85 -8.35
N ASP A 65 11.30 4.31 -9.58
CA ASP A 65 10.15 3.91 -10.40
C ASP A 65 10.21 2.41 -10.75
N LYS A 66 11.39 1.90 -11.11
CA LYS A 66 11.60 0.46 -11.36
C LYS A 66 11.26 -0.37 -10.11
N TRP A 67 11.81 0.00 -8.95
CA TRP A 67 11.52 -0.66 -7.68
C TRP A 67 10.03 -0.61 -7.34
N ARG A 68 9.39 0.56 -7.52
CA ARG A 68 7.96 0.70 -7.25
C ARG A 68 7.11 -0.25 -8.12
N SER A 69 7.46 -0.42 -9.38
CA SER A 69 6.80 -1.38 -10.28
C SER A 69 7.04 -2.83 -9.82
N GLU A 70 8.29 -3.21 -9.55
CA GLU A 70 8.64 -4.55 -9.04
C GLU A 70 7.88 -4.88 -7.76
N ARG A 71 7.86 -3.94 -6.82
CA ARG A 71 7.17 -4.06 -5.53
C ARG A 71 5.67 -4.29 -5.69
N VAL A 72 5.02 -3.56 -6.60
CA VAL A 72 3.58 -3.76 -6.91
C VAL A 72 3.36 -5.15 -7.52
N THR A 73 4.21 -5.59 -8.45
CA THR A 73 4.07 -6.93 -9.05
C THR A 73 4.25 -8.06 -8.02
N GLN A 74 5.13 -7.86 -7.03
CA GLN A 74 5.37 -8.82 -5.96
C GLN A 74 4.34 -8.75 -4.82
N GLY A 75 3.46 -7.73 -4.80
CA GLY A 75 2.50 -7.55 -3.71
C GLY A 75 3.10 -7.03 -2.41
N LEU A 76 4.29 -6.44 -2.46
CA LEU A 76 4.98 -5.92 -1.28
C LEU A 76 4.38 -4.55 -0.86
N PRO A 77 4.30 -4.26 0.45
CA PRO A 77 3.74 -3.01 0.93
C PRO A 77 4.64 -1.79 0.63
N PRO A 78 4.03 -0.59 0.58
CA PRO A 78 4.69 0.61 0.07
C PRO A 78 5.81 1.17 0.94
N TRP A 79 5.91 0.79 2.22
CA TRP A 79 6.95 1.24 3.16
C TRP A 79 8.22 0.38 3.16
N ILE A 80 8.30 -0.65 2.31
CA ILE A 80 9.50 -1.49 2.23
C ILE A 80 10.54 -0.83 1.31
N PRO A 81 11.76 -0.59 1.83
CA PRO A 81 12.88 -0.19 1.00
C PRO A 81 13.40 -1.38 0.19
N ARG A 82 14.05 -1.07 -0.93
CA ARG A 82 14.59 -2.07 -1.85
C ARG A 82 15.50 -3.10 -1.17
N ASP A 83 16.30 -2.64 -0.20
CA ASP A 83 17.34 -3.45 0.43
C ASP A 83 16.79 -4.49 1.43
N ASN A 84 15.54 -4.32 1.90
CA ASN A 84 14.93 -5.17 2.94
C ASN A 84 13.80 -6.07 2.44
N SER A 85 13.71 -6.31 1.12
CA SER A 85 12.62 -7.09 0.51
C SER A 85 12.50 -8.53 1.06
N ASN A 86 13.61 -9.13 1.49
CA ASN A 86 13.66 -10.53 1.96
C ASN A 86 13.11 -10.77 3.38
N GLN A 87 12.85 -9.71 4.17
CA GLN A 87 12.42 -9.84 5.58
C GLN A 87 10.90 -9.76 5.78
N PHE A 88 10.11 -9.78 4.70
CA PHE A 88 8.68 -9.44 4.72
C PHE A 88 7.74 -10.54 5.25
N ARG A 89 8.10 -11.28 6.31
CA ARG A 89 7.18 -12.25 6.90
C ARG A 89 6.26 -11.69 7.98
N ASP A 90 6.68 -10.67 8.76
CA ASP A 90 5.88 -10.18 9.92
C ASP A 90 6.04 -8.67 10.21
N VAL A 91 6.11 -7.81 9.18
CA VAL A 91 6.26 -6.37 9.42
C VAL A 91 4.90 -5.74 9.71
N GLY A 92 4.56 -5.64 11.00
CA GLY A 92 3.36 -4.98 11.50
C GLY A 92 3.28 -3.48 11.14
N SER A 93 2.07 -2.93 11.26
CA SER A 93 1.70 -1.53 10.90
C SER A 93 2.59 -0.44 11.50
N ALA A 94 3.31 -0.72 12.59
CA ALA A 94 4.17 0.26 13.28
C ALA A 94 5.33 0.80 12.42
N VAL A 95 5.72 0.08 11.36
CA VAL A 95 6.86 0.43 10.49
C VAL A 95 6.43 1.20 9.23
N ALA A 96 5.13 1.50 9.07
CA ALA A 96 4.58 2.10 7.85
C ALA A 96 4.89 3.60 7.67
N LEU A 97 5.15 4.32 8.76
CA LEU A 97 5.50 5.73 8.74
C LEU A 97 7.03 5.89 8.68
N ARG A 98 7.60 5.98 7.48
CA ARG A 98 9.06 6.05 7.27
C ARG A 98 9.61 7.47 7.12
N SER A 99 8.75 8.46 6.91
CA SER A 99 9.16 9.86 6.87
C SER A 99 9.44 10.38 8.27
N SER A 100 10.40 11.30 8.41
CA SER A 100 10.59 12.07 9.65
C SER A 100 9.37 12.89 10.03
N LYS A 101 8.50 13.22 9.08
CA LYS A 101 7.26 13.99 9.29
C LYS A 101 6.03 13.09 9.31
N THR A 102 5.11 13.44 10.21
CA THR A 102 3.78 12.81 10.28
C THR A 102 2.89 13.27 9.12
N LEU A 103 1.81 12.54 8.86
CA LEU A 103 0.81 12.93 7.85
C LEU A 103 0.22 14.32 8.11
N ARG A 104 -0.02 14.64 9.38
CA ARG A 104 -0.56 15.95 9.78
C ARG A 104 0.44 17.05 9.46
N GLN A 105 1.72 16.87 9.80
CA GLN A 105 2.77 17.85 9.48
C GLN A 105 2.92 18.05 7.96
N TRP A 106 2.80 16.98 7.16
CA TRP A 106 2.77 17.11 5.70
C TRP A 106 1.57 17.90 5.19
N ALA A 107 0.40 17.73 5.82
CA ALA A 107 -0.79 18.51 5.51
C ALA A 107 -0.64 19.97 5.93
N ASP A 108 -0.05 20.23 7.10
CA ASP A 108 0.23 21.59 7.58
C ASP A 108 1.22 22.31 6.66
N GLU A 109 2.29 21.65 6.21
CA GLU A 109 3.24 22.18 5.22
C GLU A 109 2.56 22.48 3.87
N TYR A 110 1.65 21.59 3.44
CA TYR A 110 0.83 21.83 2.25
C TYR A 110 -0.06 23.06 2.43
N CYS A 111 -0.76 23.19 3.56
CA CYS A 111 -1.64 24.32 3.86
C CYS A 111 -0.87 25.64 3.94
N ALA A 112 0.30 25.66 4.60
CA ALA A 112 1.16 26.82 4.75
C ALA A 112 1.77 27.31 3.42
N SER A 113 1.89 26.44 2.41
CA SER A 113 2.45 26.84 1.12
C SER A 113 1.56 27.87 0.40
N PRO A 114 2.09 29.03 -0.04
CA PRO A 114 1.31 30.08 -0.72
C PRO A 114 0.99 29.75 -2.20
N LYS A 115 1.30 28.53 -2.65
CA LYS A 115 1.19 28.11 -4.05
C LYS A 115 -0.27 27.94 -4.47
N LEU A 116 -0.68 28.57 -5.58
CA LEU A 116 -2.06 28.54 -6.07
C LEU A 116 -2.45 27.22 -6.73
N LEU A 117 -1.50 26.55 -7.39
CA LEU A 117 -1.69 25.29 -8.10
C LEU A 117 -0.99 24.14 -7.36
N LYS A 118 -1.09 24.15 -6.03
CA LYS A 118 -0.62 23.06 -5.18
C LYS A 118 -1.55 21.85 -5.26
N GLU A 119 -0.98 20.66 -5.24
CA GLU A 119 -1.72 19.40 -5.24
C GLU A 119 -1.14 18.47 -4.17
N PHE A 120 -2.01 17.98 -3.28
CA PHE A 120 -1.67 16.91 -2.35
C PHE A 120 -2.28 15.61 -2.85
N VAL A 121 -1.43 14.61 -3.09
CA VAL A 121 -1.81 13.33 -3.67
C VAL A 121 -1.74 12.27 -2.59
N TYR A 122 -2.89 11.69 -2.27
CA TYR A 122 -3.00 10.56 -1.36
C TYR A 122 -3.19 9.28 -2.16
N GLU A 123 -2.27 8.32 -2.00
CA GLU A 123 -2.24 7.09 -2.79
C GLU A 123 -2.88 5.90 -2.04
N LYS A 124 -3.87 5.26 -2.65
CA LYS A 124 -4.41 3.97 -2.21
C LYS A 124 -3.59 2.85 -2.85
N VAL A 125 -2.98 2.02 -2.03
CA VAL A 125 -2.14 0.89 -2.45
C VAL A 125 -2.73 -0.41 -1.93
N LEU A 126 -2.77 -1.43 -2.77
CA LEU A 126 -3.15 -2.79 -2.40
C LEU A 126 -1.87 -3.62 -2.25
N TYR A 127 -1.80 -4.45 -1.21
CA TYR A 127 -0.63 -5.31 -0.98
C TYR A 127 -1.04 -6.66 -0.37
N GLY A 128 -0.12 -7.61 -0.39
CA GLY A 128 -0.26 -8.94 0.21
C GLY A 128 -0.34 -10.10 -0.78
N TRP A 129 -0.64 -9.85 -2.05
CA TRP A 129 -0.69 -10.88 -3.10
C TRP A 129 0.34 -10.60 -4.19
N ASN A 130 1.11 -11.63 -4.55
CA ASN A 130 1.99 -11.56 -5.71
C ASN A 130 1.14 -11.64 -6.98
N MET A 131 0.99 -10.51 -7.67
CA MET A 131 0.10 -10.38 -8.82
C MET A 131 0.53 -11.29 -9.98
N LYS A 132 1.84 -11.55 -10.13
CA LYS A 132 2.34 -12.49 -11.16
C LYS A 132 1.95 -13.93 -10.86
N GLN A 133 2.15 -14.37 -9.61
CA GLN A 133 1.74 -15.72 -9.19
C GLN A 133 0.23 -15.90 -9.25
N PHE A 134 -0.52 -14.84 -8.92
CA PHE A 134 -1.97 -14.86 -9.04
C PHE A 134 -2.41 -14.98 -10.51
N GLU A 135 -1.79 -14.22 -11.42
CA GLU A 135 -2.02 -14.33 -12.86
C GLU A 135 -1.74 -15.75 -13.38
N GLU A 136 -0.59 -16.31 -13.02
CA GLU A 136 -0.18 -17.67 -13.42
C GLU A 136 -1.14 -18.73 -12.87
N ALA A 137 -1.58 -18.60 -11.62
CA ALA A 137 -2.52 -19.53 -11.00
C ALA A 137 -3.91 -19.46 -11.66
N VAL A 138 -4.41 -18.25 -11.94
CA VAL A 138 -5.68 -18.06 -12.66
C VAL A 138 -5.56 -18.64 -14.07
N ARG A 139 -4.47 -18.33 -14.78
CA ARG A 139 -4.21 -18.85 -16.12
C ARG A 139 -4.16 -20.38 -16.13
N ALA A 140 -3.42 -20.99 -15.20
CA ALA A 140 -3.32 -22.45 -15.07
C ALA A 140 -4.68 -23.10 -14.76
N THR A 141 -5.51 -22.45 -13.94
CA THR A 141 -6.86 -22.93 -13.59
C THR A 141 -7.81 -22.87 -14.79
N ILE A 142 -7.73 -21.80 -15.59
CA ILE A 142 -8.50 -21.67 -16.82
C ILE A 142 -8.04 -22.71 -17.84
N SER A 143 -6.72 -22.83 -18.07
CA SER A 143 -6.16 -23.80 -19.03
C SER A 143 -6.43 -25.26 -18.65
N SER A 144 -6.52 -25.58 -17.36
CA SER A 144 -6.85 -26.95 -16.92
C SER A 144 -8.32 -27.30 -17.17
N THR A 145 -9.21 -26.30 -17.08
CA THR A 145 -10.65 -26.46 -17.31
C THR A 145 -10.98 -26.41 -18.80
N TYR A 146 -10.35 -25.49 -19.54
CA TYR A 146 -10.54 -25.26 -20.96
C TYR A 146 -9.25 -25.61 -21.72
N ARG A 147 -9.14 -26.88 -22.16
CA ARG A 147 -8.02 -27.40 -22.98
C ARG A 147 -8.08 -26.94 -24.45
N ARG A 148 -8.32 -25.65 -24.70
CA ARG A 148 -8.39 -25.11 -26.07
C ARG A 148 -7.14 -24.27 -26.34
N ASP A 149 -6.59 -24.38 -27.55
CA ASP A 149 -5.39 -23.68 -28.03
C ASP A 149 -5.64 -22.17 -28.27
N GLY A 150 -6.30 -21.51 -27.33
CA GLY A 150 -6.64 -20.09 -27.37
C GLY A 150 -5.70 -19.22 -26.55
N SER A 151 -5.63 -17.93 -26.90
CA SER A 151 -4.92 -16.93 -26.10
C SER A 151 -5.77 -16.52 -24.89
N ILE A 152 -5.23 -16.67 -23.69
CA ILE A 152 -5.87 -16.21 -22.45
C ILE A 152 -5.22 -14.88 -22.06
N THR A 153 -6.01 -13.81 -22.05
CA THR A 153 -5.58 -12.49 -21.59
C THR A 153 -6.17 -12.20 -20.21
N ILE A 154 -5.32 -11.92 -19.23
CA ILE A 154 -5.73 -11.56 -17.87
C ILE A 154 -5.14 -10.18 -17.56
N SER A 155 -5.97 -9.24 -17.16
CA SER A 155 -5.54 -7.90 -16.73
C SER A 155 -6.04 -7.59 -15.32
N PHE A 156 -5.26 -6.81 -14.57
CA PHE A 156 -5.62 -6.36 -13.22
C PHE A 156 -5.69 -4.84 -13.17
N ASP A 157 -6.90 -4.32 -13.05
CA ASP A 157 -7.14 -2.87 -13.03
C ASP A 157 -7.47 -2.36 -11.63
N ILE A 158 -6.59 -1.50 -11.10
CA ILE A 158 -6.83 -0.83 -9.82
C ILE A 158 -7.56 0.49 -10.07
N LYS A 159 -8.87 0.49 -9.83
CA LYS A 159 -9.71 1.69 -9.91
C LYS A 159 -9.53 2.58 -8.67
N ASN A 160 -9.63 3.90 -8.85
CA ASN A 160 -9.63 4.91 -7.78
C ASN A 160 -8.42 4.84 -6.82
N SER A 161 -7.21 4.63 -7.37
CA SER A 161 -5.98 4.50 -6.58
C SER A 161 -5.44 5.82 -6.02
N LYS A 162 -6.00 6.99 -6.39
CA LYS A 162 -5.45 8.29 -5.97
C LYS A 162 -6.56 9.26 -5.63
N VAL A 163 -6.38 9.98 -4.53
CA VAL A 163 -7.18 11.13 -4.15
C VAL A 163 -6.32 12.37 -4.33
N TYR A 164 -6.84 13.35 -5.07
CA TYR A 164 -6.17 14.63 -5.31
C TYR A 164 -6.87 15.72 -4.50
N VAL A 165 -6.16 16.30 -3.55
CA VAL A 165 -6.62 17.48 -2.81
C VAL A 165 -5.98 18.71 -3.45
N ARG A 166 -6.81 19.69 -3.80
CA ARG A 166 -6.41 20.96 -4.44
C ARG A 166 -7.02 22.13 -3.68
N PRO A 167 -6.37 23.31 -3.67
CA PRO A 167 -6.95 24.50 -3.06
C PRO A 167 -8.16 24.98 -3.86
N GLN A 168 -9.14 25.56 -3.15
CA GLN A 168 -10.35 26.13 -3.73
C GLN A 168 -10.04 27.50 -4.35
N ASN A 169 -9.46 27.48 -5.55
CA ASN A 169 -9.13 28.69 -6.31
C ASN A 169 -9.83 28.67 -7.68
N ILE A 170 -10.13 29.86 -8.22
CA ILE A 170 -10.75 30.01 -9.55
C ILE A 170 -9.89 29.31 -10.63
N LEU A 171 -8.57 29.52 -10.58
CA LEU A 171 -7.63 28.88 -11.51
C LEU A 171 -7.65 27.35 -11.38
N SER A 172 -7.68 26.82 -10.16
CA SER A 172 -7.78 25.38 -9.93
C SER A 172 -9.11 24.81 -10.44
N ARG A 173 -10.20 25.57 -10.35
CA ARG A 173 -11.53 25.20 -10.85
C ARG A 173 -11.59 25.20 -12.38
N ILE A 174 -11.05 26.24 -13.02
CA ILE A 174 -10.92 26.31 -14.48
C ILE A 174 -10.06 25.14 -14.99
N LEU A 175 -8.93 24.88 -14.33
CA LEU A 175 -8.03 23.75 -14.61
C LEU A 175 -8.59 22.40 -14.14
N SER A 176 -9.79 22.33 -13.58
CA SER A 176 -10.42 21.04 -13.28
C SER A 176 -11.33 20.59 -14.43
N ASN A 177 -11.89 21.52 -15.20
CA ASN A 177 -12.81 21.20 -16.28
C ASN A 177 -12.05 20.79 -17.56
N GLU A 178 -12.36 19.60 -18.08
CA GLU A 178 -11.70 19.04 -19.27
C GLU A 178 -11.99 19.86 -20.53
N LEU A 179 -13.22 20.37 -20.68
CA LEU A 179 -13.59 21.20 -21.83
C LEU A 179 -12.81 22.53 -21.86
N LEU A 180 -12.67 23.19 -20.70
CA LEU A 180 -11.89 24.42 -20.59
C LEU A 180 -10.40 24.17 -20.83
N LYS A 181 -9.86 23.03 -20.43
CA LYS A 181 -8.47 22.65 -20.77
C LYS A 181 -8.29 22.49 -22.27
N ILE A 182 -9.21 21.79 -22.94
CA ILE A 182 -9.16 21.60 -24.39
C ILE A 182 -9.22 22.96 -25.07
N LEU A 183 -10.15 23.83 -24.67
CA LEU A 183 -10.26 25.18 -25.18
C LEU A 183 -8.96 25.99 -25.00
N LEU A 184 -8.41 26.02 -23.78
CA LEU A 184 -7.14 26.70 -23.47
C LEU A 184 -5.95 26.13 -24.25
N THR A 185 -6.00 24.84 -24.62
CA THR A 185 -4.98 24.18 -25.44
C THR A 185 -5.11 24.58 -26.91
N ILE A 186 -6.33 24.63 -27.45
CA ILE A 186 -6.61 25.11 -28.82
C ILE A 186 -6.17 26.57 -28.98
N PHE A 187 -6.38 27.41 -27.97
CA PHE A 187 -5.90 28.79 -27.97
C PHE A 187 -4.38 28.93 -27.78
N PHE A 188 -3.61 27.83 -27.72
CA PHE A 188 -2.17 27.81 -27.46
C PHE A 188 -1.75 28.51 -26.15
N ILE A 189 -2.69 28.84 -25.25
CA ILE A 189 -2.39 29.51 -23.97
C ILE A 189 -1.92 28.50 -22.93
N TYR A 190 -2.52 27.31 -22.95
CA TYR A 190 -2.23 26.26 -21.98
C TYR A 190 -0.76 25.82 -22.01
N TRP A 191 -0.22 25.60 -23.21
CA TRP A 191 1.07 24.95 -23.40
C TRP A 191 2.27 25.82 -22.96
N PRO A 192 2.38 27.12 -23.32
CA PRO A 192 3.46 27.96 -22.84
C PRO A 192 3.12 28.62 -21.49
N PHE A 193 1.98 29.28 -21.32
CA PHE A 193 1.76 30.13 -20.15
C PHE A 193 1.40 29.34 -18.90
N ILE A 194 0.42 28.44 -18.98
CA ILE A 194 -0.05 27.68 -17.81
C ILE A 194 1.00 26.67 -17.37
N TRP A 195 1.66 26.00 -18.32
CA TRP A 195 2.75 25.08 -18.02
C TRP A 195 3.92 25.78 -17.34
N LEU A 196 4.40 26.91 -17.89
CA LEU A 196 5.53 27.65 -17.34
C LEU A 196 5.17 28.25 -15.97
N TYR A 197 3.98 28.83 -15.83
CA TYR A 197 3.48 29.36 -14.56
C TYR A 197 3.39 28.26 -13.48
N LYS A 198 2.88 27.08 -13.84
CA LYS A 198 2.84 25.92 -12.94
C LYS A 198 4.25 25.41 -12.62
N ARG A 199 5.17 25.40 -13.58
CA ARG A 199 6.54 24.88 -13.37
C ARG A 199 7.36 25.78 -12.45
N PHE A 200 7.33 27.10 -12.66
CA PHE A 200 8.25 28.03 -12.02
C PHE A 200 7.68 28.75 -10.79
N TYR A 201 6.40 29.11 -10.79
CA TYR A 201 5.86 30.03 -9.78
C TYR A 201 4.83 29.37 -8.85
N ALA A 202 3.76 28.82 -9.42
CA ALA A 202 2.57 28.48 -8.64
C ALA A 202 2.37 26.97 -8.38
N GLY A 203 3.18 26.10 -9.00
CA GLY A 203 3.03 24.66 -8.84
C GLY A 203 3.74 24.11 -7.62
N GLY A 204 3.02 23.28 -6.88
CA GLY A 204 3.61 22.40 -5.87
C GLY A 204 2.91 21.06 -5.86
N ARG A 205 3.66 19.99 -5.61
CA ARG A 205 3.07 18.66 -5.51
C ARG A 205 3.60 17.95 -4.27
N TRP A 206 2.71 17.33 -3.53
CA TRP A 206 3.03 16.48 -2.38
C TRP A 206 2.53 15.08 -2.70
N LYS A 207 3.46 14.14 -2.83
CA LYS A 207 3.17 12.72 -3.04
C LYS A 207 3.98 11.90 -2.06
N VAL A 208 3.68 12.12 -0.78
CA VAL A 208 4.48 11.65 0.36
C VAL A 208 3.81 10.53 1.14
N CYS A 209 2.51 10.30 0.94
CA CYS A 209 1.75 9.38 1.77
C CYS A 209 0.58 8.71 1.07
N GLY A 210 0.05 7.69 1.74
CA GLY A 210 -1.09 6.94 1.27
C GLY A 210 -1.71 6.02 2.32
N GLY A 211 -2.74 5.30 1.89
CA GLY A 211 -3.37 4.23 2.65
C GLY A 211 -3.11 2.91 1.96
N ALA A 212 -2.58 1.94 2.69
CA ALA A 212 -2.37 0.60 2.20
C ALA A 212 -3.45 -0.33 2.74
N TYR A 213 -3.98 -1.18 1.87
CA TYR A 213 -4.99 -2.17 2.19
C TYR A 213 -4.41 -3.56 1.93
N SER A 214 -4.46 -4.43 2.93
CA SER A 214 -4.03 -5.81 2.81
C SER A 214 -5.13 -6.66 2.18
N PHE A 215 -4.75 -7.53 1.25
CA PHE A 215 -5.60 -8.64 0.80
C PHE A 215 -5.44 -9.90 1.65
N ARG A 216 -4.34 -9.99 2.40
CA ARG A 216 -4.11 -11.10 3.33
C ARG A 216 -4.96 -10.87 4.57
N ARG A 217 -5.87 -11.81 4.84
CA ARG A 217 -6.50 -11.92 6.16
C ARG A 217 -5.40 -12.26 7.15
N GLU A 218 -5.02 -11.30 7.99
CA GLU A 218 -4.33 -11.61 9.23
C GLU A 218 -5.35 -12.34 10.09
N VAL A 219 -5.31 -13.67 10.07
CA VAL A 219 -5.98 -14.46 11.12
C VAL A 219 -5.14 -14.22 12.36
N THR A 220 -5.44 -13.17 13.09
CA THR A 220 -5.00 -13.07 14.49
C THR A 220 -5.63 -14.27 15.18
N GLU A 221 -4.82 -15.13 15.77
CA GLU A 221 -5.30 -16.27 16.57
C GLU A 221 -6.09 -15.80 17.82
N ASP A 222 -6.15 -14.49 18.07
CA ASP A 222 -6.87 -13.85 19.16
C ASP A 222 -8.29 -13.39 18.75
N GLY A 223 -9.11 -14.34 18.29
CA GLY A 223 -10.57 -14.21 18.15
C GLY A 223 -11.23 -15.39 18.87
N PRO A 224 -12.36 -15.19 19.58
CA PRO A 224 -12.67 -15.91 20.81
C PRO A 224 -12.64 -17.42 20.63
N GLU A 225 -11.75 -18.06 21.37
CA GLU A 225 -11.81 -19.46 21.71
C GLU A 225 -13.19 -19.80 22.30
N THR A 226 -14.14 -20.22 21.48
CA THR A 226 -15.22 -21.10 21.93
C THR A 226 -15.64 -22.02 20.79
N MET A 227 -14.89 -23.10 20.59
CA MET A 227 -15.42 -24.41 20.22
C MET A 227 -14.32 -25.42 20.53
N GLY A 228 -14.53 -26.15 21.61
CA GLY A 228 -13.49 -26.91 22.30
C GLY A 228 -12.80 -27.96 21.43
N LYS A 229 -11.48 -27.88 21.37
CA LYS A 229 -10.63 -29.07 21.23
C LYS A 229 -9.63 -29.07 22.38
N LYS A 230 -10.04 -29.71 23.48
CA LYS A 230 -9.14 -30.08 24.59
C LYS A 230 -7.97 -30.90 24.02
N LYS A 231 -6.83 -30.26 23.78
CA LYS A 231 -5.55 -30.96 23.66
C LYS A 231 -5.24 -31.56 25.03
N LYS A 232 -5.45 -32.87 25.17
CA LYS A 232 -4.98 -33.65 26.33
C LYS A 232 -3.45 -33.56 26.36
N ARG A 233 -2.93 -32.72 27.25
CA ARG A 233 -1.52 -32.67 27.61
C ARG A 233 -1.25 -33.87 28.50
N TRP A 234 -0.57 -34.89 27.99
CA TRP A 234 -0.08 -36.00 28.81
C TRP A 234 1.07 -35.47 29.67
N SER A 235 0.78 -35.19 30.94
CA SER A 235 1.79 -34.96 31.97
C SER A 235 2.35 -36.31 32.43
N VAL A 236 3.57 -36.64 32.00
CA VAL A 236 4.37 -37.65 32.67
C VAL A 236 4.90 -37.00 33.95
N PHE A 237 4.26 -37.27 35.08
CA PHE A 237 4.76 -36.84 36.38
C PHE A 237 5.45 -38.02 37.09
N LYS A 238 6.71 -37.78 37.44
CA LYS A 238 7.60 -38.67 38.20
C LYS A 238 6.95 -39.10 39.52
N LYS A 239 7.07 -40.39 39.82
CA LYS A 239 6.68 -41.03 41.07
C LYS A 239 7.62 -40.55 42.20
N ALA A 240 7.10 -39.82 43.17
CA ALA A 240 7.74 -39.61 44.46
C ALA A 240 6.99 -40.42 45.52
N ASN A 241 7.67 -41.39 46.11
CA ASN A 241 7.16 -42.25 47.16
C ASN A 241 7.07 -41.46 48.49
N GLY A 242 5.94 -41.59 49.18
CA GLY A 242 5.79 -41.04 50.53
C GLY A 242 4.37 -41.21 51.05
N TRP A 243 3.99 -42.44 51.42
CA TRP A 243 2.77 -42.69 52.18
C TRP A 243 3.13 -42.99 53.63
N ARG A 244 2.68 -42.10 54.52
CA ARG A 244 2.30 -42.45 55.90
C ARG A 244 0.91 -43.07 55.85
N ASN A 245 0.70 -44.16 56.58
CA ASN A 245 -0.60 -44.50 57.14
C ASN A 245 -0.39 -44.78 58.63
N GLY A 246 -1.19 -44.10 59.47
CA GLY A 246 -1.40 -44.46 60.86
C GLY A 246 -2.74 -45.19 61.01
N ALA A 247 -2.80 -46.12 61.96
CA ALA A 247 -3.97 -46.65 62.67
C ALA A 247 -3.59 -48.01 63.32
N THR A 248 -3.98 -48.46 64.51
CA THR A 248 -4.50 -47.92 65.78
C THR A 248 -4.51 -49.11 66.78
N VAL A 249 -4.46 -48.85 68.10
CA VAL A 249 -5.06 -49.63 69.24
C VAL A 249 -4.32 -50.82 69.91
N SER A 250 -4.28 -50.71 71.26
CA SER A 250 -4.26 -51.71 72.38
C SER A 250 -2.99 -52.53 72.63
N SER A 251 -2.24 -52.29 73.72
CA SER A 251 -2.43 -52.70 75.14
C SER A 251 -2.46 -54.22 75.35
N ILE A 252 -1.45 -54.75 76.06
CA ILE A 252 -1.53 -55.49 77.34
C ILE A 252 -0.07 -55.78 77.80
N MET A 253 0.09 -55.85 79.12
CA MET A 253 1.25 -56.31 79.90
C MET A 253 2.04 -57.48 79.30
#